data_AF-I4YML2-F1
#
_entry.id   AF-I4YML2-F1
#
_cell.length_a   1.000
_cell.length_b   1.000
_cell.length_c   1.000
_cell.angle_alpha   90.00
_cell.angle_beta   90.00
_cell.angle_gamma   90.00
#
_symmetry.space_group_name_H-M   'P 1'
#
loop_
_entity.id
_entity.type
_entity.pdbx_description
1 polymer ?
#
loop_
_entity_poly.entity_id
_entity_poly.type
_entity_poly.pdbx_seq_one_letter_code
_entity_poly.pdbx_strand_id
1 'polypeptide(L)'
;MVGNWSVQTSGGSCRVQLSSSPALDLYRASASGCSNQDLSKVNAWDYRDGEVYLYQTGGSVTARLRGSSSSLSGVLAKSGAPLSLTR
;
A
#
# COMPACT_ATOMS: atom_id res chain seq x y z
N MET A 1 -4.92 1.87 -10.94
CA MET A 1 -4.60 1.63 -9.51
C MET A 1 -4.81 2.86 -8.62
N VAL A 2 -4.53 4.08 -9.10
CA VAL A 2 -4.86 5.35 -8.42
C VAL A 2 -6.27 5.37 -7.81
N GLY A 3 -6.41 5.93 -6.61
CA GLY A 3 -7.66 6.07 -5.89
C GLY A 3 -7.51 5.87 -4.37
N ASN A 4 -8.65 5.95 -3.68
CA ASN A 4 -8.76 5.58 -2.27
C ASN A 4 -8.97 4.08 -2.13
N TRP A 5 -8.31 3.48 -1.16
CA TRP A 5 -8.39 2.07 -0.84
C TRP A 5 -8.65 1.89 0.64
N SER A 6 -9.62 1.04 0.97
CA SER A 6 -9.80 0.48 2.30
C SER A 6 -8.85 -0.69 2.47
N VAL A 7 -7.94 -0.60 3.42
CA VAL A 7 -6.99 -1.66 3.79
C VAL A 7 -7.59 -2.46 4.93
N GLN A 8 -7.65 -3.78 4.78
CA GLN A 8 -7.99 -4.72 5.85
C GLN A 8 -6.74 -5.53 6.23
N THR A 9 -6.49 -5.61 7.54
CA THR A 9 -5.45 -6.44 8.15
C THR A 9 -6.02 -7.22 9.33
N SER A 10 -5.22 -8.12 9.94
CA SER A 10 -5.57 -8.73 11.22
C SER A 10 -5.69 -7.72 12.37
N GLY A 11 -5.00 -6.58 12.29
CA GLY A 11 -4.98 -5.52 13.30
C GLY A 11 -6.05 -4.44 13.11
N GLY A 12 -6.97 -4.61 12.17
CA GLY A 12 -8.06 -3.67 11.86
C GLY A 12 -8.00 -3.12 10.43
N SER A 13 -8.84 -2.10 10.20
CA SER A 13 -8.99 -1.43 8.91
C SER A 13 -8.38 -0.03 8.90
N CYS A 14 -7.80 0.38 7.78
CA CYS A 14 -7.38 1.76 7.58
C CYS A 14 -7.53 2.21 6.11
N ARG A 15 -7.13 3.43 5.78
CA ARG A 15 -7.19 3.94 4.40
C ARG A 15 -5.81 4.21 3.83
N VAL A 16 -5.64 3.86 2.56
CA VAL A 16 -4.48 4.24 1.75
C VAL A 16 -4.97 4.93 0.48
N GLN A 17 -4.40 6.08 0.15
CA GLN A 17 -4.65 6.77 -1.11
C GLN A 17 -3.44 6.59 -2.02
N LEU A 18 -3.67 6.11 -3.24
CA LEU A 18 -2.67 6.00 -4.30
C LEU A 18 -2.92 7.12 -5.31
N SER A 19 -1.91 7.96 -5.59
CA SER A 19 -2.00 9.07 -6.55
C SER A 19 -1.02 8.89 -7.70
N SER A 20 -1.24 9.52 -8.85
CA SER A 20 -0.25 9.57 -9.95
C SER A 20 0.75 10.72 -9.82
N SER A 21 0.76 11.44 -8.68
CA SER A 21 1.73 12.51 -8.45
C SER A 21 3.14 11.92 -8.29
N PRO A 22 4.16 12.44 -8.97
CA PRO A 22 5.52 11.94 -8.85
C PRO A 22 6.11 12.17 -7.46
N ALA A 23 6.95 11.24 -7.02
CA ALA A 23 7.74 11.26 -5.79
C ALA A 23 9.09 10.58 -6.04
N LEU A 24 10.08 11.36 -6.48
CA LEU A 24 11.35 10.84 -7.02
C LEU A 24 11.05 9.87 -8.18
N ASP A 25 11.40 8.59 -8.05
CA ASP A 25 11.18 7.52 -9.03
C ASP A 25 9.88 6.74 -8.80
N LEU A 26 9.06 7.16 -7.82
CA LEU A 26 7.83 6.49 -7.42
C LEU A 26 6.64 7.44 -7.58
N TYR A 27 5.44 6.93 -7.27
CA TYR A 27 4.23 7.74 -7.17
C TYR A 27 3.86 8.00 -5.71
N ARG A 28 3.24 9.14 -5.41
CA ARG A 28 2.80 9.47 -4.04
C ARG A 28 1.68 8.56 -3.56
N ALA A 29 1.82 8.09 -2.33
CA ALA A 29 0.77 7.47 -1.54
C ALA A 29 0.59 8.21 -0.20
N SER A 30 -0.52 7.98 0.47
CA SER A 30 -0.72 8.41 1.85
C SER A 30 -1.53 7.37 2.62
N ALA A 31 -1.27 7.23 3.91
CA ALA A 31 -2.00 6.35 4.80
C ALA A 31 -2.70 7.16 5.90
N SER A 32 -3.90 6.74 6.29
CA SER A 32 -4.64 7.36 7.39
C SER A 32 -5.40 6.32 8.22
N GLY A 33 -5.38 6.50 9.54
CA GLY A 33 -6.05 5.62 10.49
C GLY A 33 -5.41 4.24 10.67
N CYS A 34 -4.18 4.02 10.18
CA CYS A 34 -3.51 2.72 10.30
C CYS A 34 -2.91 2.53 11.70
N SER A 35 -3.38 1.49 12.40
CA SER A 35 -2.80 1.02 13.67
C SER A 35 -1.47 0.29 13.47
N ASN A 36 -1.30 -0.40 12.33
CA ASN A 36 -0.05 -1.03 11.94
C ASN A 36 1.02 0.02 11.60
N GLN A 37 2.16 -0.02 12.29
CA GLN A 37 3.23 0.98 12.17
C GLN A 37 3.93 1.00 10.81
N ASP A 38 3.99 -0.13 10.09
CA ASP A 38 4.61 -0.18 8.77
C ASP A 38 3.65 0.45 7.73
N LEU A 39 2.34 0.21 7.86
CA LEU A 39 1.32 0.82 7.00
C LEU A 39 1.16 2.32 7.26
N SER A 40 1.25 2.79 8.51
CA SER A 40 1.10 4.21 8.82
C SER A 40 2.22 5.08 8.24
N LYS A 41 3.34 4.48 7.83
CA LYS A 41 4.48 5.14 7.20
C LYS A 41 4.44 5.12 5.68
N VAL A 42 3.44 4.50 5.07
CA VAL A 42 3.32 4.43 3.60
C VAL A 42 3.17 5.82 3.02
N ASN A 43 4.07 6.17 2.10
CA ASN A 43 4.13 7.48 1.47
C ASN A 43 4.37 7.42 -0.05
N ALA A 44 4.70 6.25 -0.59
CA ALA A 44 4.92 6.06 -2.01
C ALA A 44 4.42 4.69 -2.47
N TRP A 45 4.17 4.57 -3.76
CA TRP A 45 3.78 3.33 -4.40
C TRP A 45 4.34 3.25 -5.82
N ASP A 46 4.40 2.03 -6.34
CA ASP A 46 4.74 1.76 -7.73
C ASP A 46 3.94 0.55 -8.23
N TYR A 47 3.79 0.46 -9.56
CA TYR A 47 3.23 -0.70 -10.23
C TYR A 47 4.22 -1.24 -11.25
N ARG A 48 4.75 -2.44 -10.97
CA ARG A 48 5.72 -3.12 -11.82
C ARG A 48 5.45 -4.61 -11.82
N ASP A 49 5.69 -5.25 -12.97
CA ASP A 49 5.56 -6.71 -13.14
C ASP A 49 4.21 -7.30 -12.69
N GLY A 50 3.12 -6.53 -12.83
CA GLY A 50 1.77 -6.96 -12.44
C GLY A 50 1.43 -6.77 -10.96
N GLU A 51 2.27 -6.06 -10.21
CA GLU A 51 2.17 -5.94 -8.76
C GLU A 51 2.22 -4.50 -8.30
N VAL A 52 1.48 -4.21 -7.24
CA VAL A 52 1.55 -2.94 -6.54
C VAL A 52 2.51 -3.08 -5.36
N TYR A 53 3.52 -2.23 -5.34
CA TYR A 53 4.46 -2.09 -4.23
C TYR A 53 4.09 -0.85 -3.43
N LEU A 54 3.95 -0.99 -2.11
CA LEU A 54 3.84 0.14 -1.19
C LEU A 54 5.18 0.36 -0.52
N TYR A 55 5.58 1.62 -0.38
CA TYR A 55 6.86 2.02 0.20
C TYR A 55 6.66 3.01 1.34
N GLN A 56 7.63 3.00 2.25
CA GLN A 56 7.80 4.02 3.28
C GLN A 56 8.96 4.96 2.93
N THR A 57 9.06 6.07 3.68
CA THR A 57 10.23 6.96 3.65
C THR A 57 11.53 6.17 3.76
N GLY A 58 12.50 6.48 2.89
CA GLY A 58 13.76 5.73 2.78
C GLY A 58 13.73 4.57 1.77
N GLY A 59 12.60 4.35 1.07
CA GLY A 59 12.52 3.43 -0.08
C GLY A 59 12.36 1.95 0.29
N SER A 60 12.14 1.63 1.57
CA SER A 60 11.84 0.26 1.98
C SER A 60 10.44 -0.16 1.54
N VAL A 61 10.30 -1.40 1.07
CA VAL A 61 9.01 -1.98 0.72
C VAL A 61 8.22 -2.30 1.99
N THR A 62 7.01 -1.76 2.09
CA THR A 62 6.04 -2.05 3.16
C THR A 62 5.17 -3.24 2.81
N ALA A 63 4.69 -3.32 1.57
CA ALA A 63 3.80 -4.39 1.11
C ALA A 63 3.97 -4.64 -0.39
N ARG A 64 3.72 -5.89 -0.78
CA ARG A 64 3.64 -6.33 -2.17
C ARG A 64 2.26 -6.92 -2.40
N LEU A 65 1.54 -6.39 -3.37
CA LEU A 65 0.13 -6.70 -3.61
C LEU A 65 -0.08 -7.11 -5.07
N ARG A 66 -1.00 -8.02 -5.30
CA ARG A 66 -1.47 -8.46 -6.62
C ARG A 66 -2.97 -8.30 -6.72
N GLY A 67 -3.48 -8.20 -7.93
CA GLY A 67 -4.91 -8.20 -8.17
C GLY A 67 -5.31 -7.31 -9.33
N SER A 68 -6.50 -6.73 -9.23
CA SER A 68 -7.13 -5.93 -10.27
C SER A 68 -7.34 -4.49 -9.81
N SER A 69 -8.01 -3.70 -10.65
CA SER A 69 -8.32 -2.31 -10.33
C SER A 69 -9.29 -2.16 -9.15
N SER A 70 -10.04 -3.18 -8.74
CA SER A 70 -11.06 -3.12 -7.67
C SER A 70 -10.68 -3.83 -6.37
N SER A 71 -9.73 -4.77 -6.42
CA SER A 71 -9.28 -5.53 -5.26
C SER A 71 -7.82 -5.92 -5.41
N LEU A 72 -7.05 -5.73 -4.34
CA LEU A 72 -5.66 -6.16 -4.24
C LEU A 72 -5.47 -7.00 -2.97
N SER A 73 -4.60 -7.99 -3.01
CA SER A 73 -4.23 -8.79 -1.85
C SER A 73 -2.74 -9.09 -1.85
N GLY A 74 -2.19 -9.32 -0.66
CA GLY A 74 -0.77 -9.64 -0.52
C GLY A 74 -0.34 -9.69 0.93
N VAL A 75 0.92 -9.37 1.17
CA VAL A 75 1.55 -9.48 2.49
C VAL A 75 2.39 -8.24 2.83
N LEU A 76 2.49 -7.96 4.14
CA LEU A 76 3.46 -7.02 4.67
C LEU A 76 4.86 -7.60 4.52
N ALA A 77 5.79 -6.83 3.97
CA ALA A 77 7.14 -7.30 3.65
C ALA A 77 7.94 -7.72 4.89
N LYS A 78 7.74 -7.03 6.03
CA LYS A 78 8.50 -7.26 7.26
C LYS A 78 7.99 -8.47 8.07
N SER A 79 6.67 -8.62 8.18
CA SER A 79 6.05 -9.63 9.05
C SER A 79 5.46 -10.84 8.30
N GLY A 80 5.28 -10.73 6.97
CA GLY A 80 4.54 -11.71 6.19
C GLY A 80 3.03 -11.72 6.45
N ALA A 81 2.52 -10.83 7.31
CA ALA A 81 1.11 -10.80 7.66
C ALA A 81 0.25 -10.43 6.44
N PRO A 82 -0.89 -11.13 6.23
CA PRO A 82 -1.75 -10.87 5.08
C PRO A 82 -2.47 -9.53 5.20
N LEU A 83 -2.70 -8.90 4.05
CA LEU A 83 -3.56 -7.74 3.92
C LEU A 83 -4.34 -7.77 2.59
N SER A 84 -5.47 -7.07 2.56
CA SER A 84 -6.26 -6.84 1.35
C SER A 84 -6.65 -5.37 1.24
N LEU A 85 -6.75 -4.88 0.02
CA LEU A 85 -7.23 -3.55 -0.31
C LEU A 85 -8.47 -3.65 -1.20
N THR A 86 -9.51 -2.89 -0.88
CA THR A 86 -10.74 -2.77 -1.69
C THR A 86 -11.05 -1.30 -1.93
N ARG A 87 -11.69 -0.98 -3.07
CA ARG A 87 -12.18 0.38 -3.34
C ARG A 87 -13.40 0.74 -2.54
#